data_AF-A0A1F5E7Z3-F1
#
_entry.id   AF-A0A1F5E7Z3-F1
#
_cell.length_a   1.000
_cell.length_b   1.000
_cell.length_c   1.000
_cell.angle_alpha   90.00
_cell.angle_beta   90.00
_cell.angle_gamma   90.00
#
_symmetry.space_group_name_H-M   'P 1'
#
loop_
_entity.id
_entity.type
_entity.pdbx_description
1 polymer ?
#
loop_
_entity_poly.entity_id
_entity_poly.type
_entity_poly.pdbx_seq_one_letter_code
_entity_poly.pdbx_strand_id
1 'polypeptide(L)'
;MIDDEIRKLFRLRDKAVKNKDINLFLSTQVSEIRNSSAKGYLSVDELKSKVIYIFTDSNKIRKSAAVEESYYYQRKLTHKALLLYYLVHTPSGWKVYDIVW
;
A
#
# COMPACT_ATOMS: atom_id res chain seq x y z
N MET A 1 1.78 16.13 8.47
CA MET A 1 2.34 15.27 9.53
C MET A 1 2.74 13.93 8.91
N ILE A 2 3.66 13.14 9.49
CA ILE A 2 4.14 11.86 8.90
C ILE A 2 2.96 10.93 8.53
N ASP A 3 1.92 10.91 9.36
CA ASP A 3 0.72 10.12 9.14
C ASP A 3 -0.01 10.50 7.84
N ASP A 4 0.04 11.77 7.44
CA ASP A 4 -0.56 12.24 6.19
C ASP A 4 0.22 11.73 4.97
N GLU A 5 1.55 11.62 5.09
CA GLU A 5 2.41 11.11 4.03
C GLU A 5 2.20 9.60 3.82
N ILE A 6 2.08 8.86 4.92
CA ILE A 6 1.75 7.43 4.87
C ILE A 6 0.35 7.23 4.28
N ARG A 7 -0.65 8.02 4.70
CA ARG A 7 -1.98 7.97 4.08
C ARG A 7 -1.95 8.34 2.60
N LYS A 8 -1.10 9.29 2.20
CA LYS A 8 -0.88 9.66 0.79
C LYS A 8 -0.25 8.50 0.00
N LEU A 9 0.69 7.75 0.57
CA LEU A 9 1.28 6.56 -0.05
C LEU A 9 0.19 5.55 -0.45
N PHE A 10 -0.72 5.22 0.45
CA PHE A 10 -1.81 4.28 0.17
C PHE A 10 -2.82 4.83 -0.86
N ARG A 11 -3.15 6.13 -0.83
CA ARG A 11 -3.97 6.75 -1.88
C ARG A 11 -3.32 6.68 -3.27
N LEU A 12 -1.99 6.76 -3.35
CA LEU A 12 -1.27 6.60 -4.62
C LEU A 12 -1.33 5.14 -5.11
N ARG A 13 -1.22 4.16 -4.21
CA ARG A 13 -1.43 2.73 -4.54
C ARG A 13 -2.83 2.48 -5.08
N ASP A 14 -3.85 2.95 -4.37
CA ASP A 14 -5.26 2.84 -4.78
C ASP A 14 -5.49 3.47 -6.17
N LYS A 15 -4.93 4.66 -6.40
CA LYS A 15 -4.99 5.34 -7.70
C LYS A 15 -4.29 4.54 -8.80
N ALA A 16 -3.12 3.97 -8.51
CA ALA A 16 -2.37 3.15 -9.46
C ALA A 16 -3.17 1.91 -9.88
N VAL A 17 -3.80 1.22 -8.92
CA VAL A 17 -4.69 0.07 -9.19
C VAL A 17 -5.87 0.49 -10.07
N LYS A 18 -6.58 1.55 -9.67
CA LYS A 18 -7.74 2.05 -10.42
C LYS A 18 -7.40 2.42 -11.87
N ASN A 19 -6.20 2.96 -12.10
CA ASN A 19 -5.74 3.40 -13.41
C ASN A 19 -4.94 2.35 -14.18
N LYS A 20 -4.72 1.15 -13.61
CA LYS A 20 -3.83 0.12 -14.17
C LYS A 20 -2.40 0.63 -14.42
N ASP A 21 -1.95 1.60 -13.63
CA ASP A 21 -0.65 2.25 -13.79
C ASP A 21 0.42 1.50 -12.99
N ILE A 22 1.11 0.58 -13.68
CA ILE A 22 2.17 -0.22 -13.08
C ILE A 22 3.34 0.64 -12.58
N ASN A 23 3.71 1.70 -13.30
CA ASN A 23 4.85 2.53 -12.91
C ASN A 23 4.53 3.31 -11.64
N LEU A 24 3.32 3.86 -11.53
CA LEU A 24 2.88 4.50 -10.30
C LEU A 24 2.81 3.51 -9.14
N PHE A 25 2.30 2.29 -9.37
CA PHE A 25 2.25 1.27 -8.32
C PHE A 25 3.66 0.90 -7.82
N LEU A 26 4.57 0.58 -8.74
CA LEU A 26 5.96 0.26 -8.42
C LEU A 26 6.68 1.42 -7.74
N SER A 27 6.31 2.67 -8.05
CA SER A 27 6.86 3.85 -7.37
C SER A 27 6.52 3.90 -5.88
N THR A 28 5.53 3.13 -5.40
CA THR A 28 5.13 3.10 -3.98
C THR A 28 5.90 2.09 -3.14
N GLN A 29 6.79 1.30 -3.75
CA GLN A 29 7.55 0.24 -3.09
C GLN A 29 9.04 0.32 -3.47
N VAL A 30 9.92 -0.18 -2.60
CA VAL A 30 11.37 -0.19 -2.87
C VAL A 30 11.76 -1.23 -3.91
N SER A 31 11.00 -2.31 -4.01
CA SER A 31 11.18 -3.39 -4.97
C SER A 31 9.85 -4.12 -5.17
N GLU A 32 9.81 -5.04 -6.13
CA GLU A 32 8.68 -5.96 -6.23
C GLU A 32 8.58 -6.83 -4.97
N ILE A 33 7.37 -6.90 -4.39
CA ILE A 33 7.13 -7.62 -3.14
C ILE A 33 6.67 -9.04 -3.48
N ARG A 34 7.45 -10.03 -3.03
CA ARG A 34 7.16 -11.45 -3.25
C ARG A 34 5.81 -11.78 -2.59
N ASN A 35 4.90 -12.41 -3.35
CA ASN A 35 3.51 -12.75 -2.96
C ASN A 35 2.53 -11.56 -2.86
N SER A 36 2.98 -10.33 -3.06
CA SER A 36 2.16 -9.12 -3.12
C SER A 36 2.49 -8.31 -4.38
N SER A 37 2.61 -9.04 -5.50
CA SER A 37 3.09 -8.51 -6.78
C SER A 37 2.14 -7.44 -7.34
N ALA A 38 2.71 -6.48 -8.08
CA ALA A 38 1.98 -5.48 -8.84
C ALA A 38 0.95 -6.13 -9.76
N LYS A 39 1.28 -7.26 -10.40
CA LYS A 39 0.35 -8.00 -11.26
C LYS A 39 -0.94 -8.41 -10.53
N GLY A 40 -0.83 -8.88 -9.29
CA GLY A 40 -1.98 -9.29 -8.49
C GLY A 40 -2.86 -8.11 -8.06
N TYR A 41 -2.23 -7.01 -7.65
CA TYR A 41 -2.98 -5.79 -7.30
C TYR A 41 -3.65 -5.17 -8.52
N LEU A 42 -2.96 -5.11 -9.65
CA LEU A 42 -3.49 -4.50 -10.88
C LEU A 42 -4.53 -5.38 -11.58
N SER A 43 -4.75 -6.63 -11.18
CA SER A 43 -5.81 -7.47 -11.75
C SER A 43 -7.21 -7.07 -11.26
N VAL A 44 -7.32 -6.40 -10.10
CA VAL A 44 -8.62 -5.93 -9.56
C VAL A 44 -9.01 -4.58 -10.14
N ASP A 45 -10.30 -4.26 -10.24
CA ASP A 45 -10.77 -2.99 -10.81
C ASP A 45 -10.47 -1.79 -9.91
N GLU A 46 -10.64 -1.98 -8.60
CA GLU A 46 -10.41 -0.95 -7.60
C GLU A 46 -9.86 -1.56 -6.32
N LEU A 47 -8.90 -0.87 -5.73
CA LEU A 47 -8.40 -1.09 -4.38
C LEU A 47 -8.78 0.12 -3.54
N LYS A 48 -9.28 -0.11 -2.33
CA LYS A 48 -9.44 0.94 -1.32
C LYS A 48 -8.70 0.55 -0.06
N SER A 49 -7.74 1.38 0.32
CA SER A 49 -6.89 1.18 1.49
C SER A 49 -7.30 2.12 2.61
N LYS A 50 -7.60 1.55 3.79
CA LYS A 50 -7.88 2.31 5.02
C LYS A 50 -6.78 2.06 6.04
N VAL A 51 -5.93 3.06 6.26
CA VAL A 51 -4.91 3.03 7.33
C VAL A 51 -5.62 3.13 8.69
N ILE A 52 -5.62 2.00 9.42
CA ILE A 52 -6.24 1.84 10.73
C ILE A 52 -5.32 2.42 11.80
N TYR A 53 -4.05 2.02 11.78
CA TYR A 53 -3.07 2.43 12.78
C TYR A 53 -1.66 2.51 12.17
N ILE A 54 -0.84 3.41 12.70
CA ILE A 54 0.57 3.57 12.33
C ILE A 54 1.41 3.31 13.58
N PHE A 55 2.18 2.24 13.56
CA PHE A 55 3.15 1.90 14.59
C PHE A 55 4.41 2.74 14.36
N THR A 56 4.78 3.48 15.39
CA THR A 56 6.05 4.21 15.41
C THR A 56 7.07 3.38 16.16
N ASP A 57 8.02 2.81 15.43
CA ASP A 57 9.21 2.24 16.06
C ASP A 57 10.09 3.39 16.58
N SER A 58 10.93 3.09 17.57
CA SER A 58 12.06 3.90 18.01
C SER A 58 12.94 4.39 16.86
N ASN A 59 12.95 3.65 15.75
CA ASN A 59 13.67 3.97 14.53
C ASN A 59 12.86 4.92 13.61
N LYS A 60 13.33 6.18 13.47
CA LYS A 60 12.65 7.21 12.66
C LYS A 60 12.54 6.89 11.16
N ILE A 61 13.37 6.00 10.63
CA ILE A 61 13.36 5.66 9.19
C ILE A 61 12.43 4.49 8.85
N ARG A 62 11.89 3.78 9.85
CA ARG A 62 11.02 2.62 9.65
C ARG A 62 9.73 2.78 10.44
N LYS A 63 8.62 2.40 9.82
CA LYS A 63 7.30 2.36 10.44
C LYS A 63 6.55 1.14 9.96
N SER A 64 5.52 0.77 10.70
CA SER A 64 4.55 -0.21 10.22
C SER A 64 3.16 0.38 10.23
N ALA A 65 2.30 -0.04 9.30
CA ALA A 65 0.93 0.41 9.24
C ALA A 65 -0.02 -0.80 9.16
N ALA A 66 -1.02 -0.84 10.04
CA ALA A 66 -2.14 -1.76 9.90
C ALA A 66 -3.13 -1.13 8.91
N VAL A 67 -3.44 -1.84 7.83
CA VAL A 67 -4.27 -1.35 6.73
C VAL A 67 -5.34 -2.37 6.40
N GLU A 68 -6.60 -1.93 6.40
CA GLU A 68 -7.69 -2.70 5.80
C GLU A 68 -7.72 -2.39 4.30
N GLU A 69 -7.60 -3.42 3.48
CA GLU A 69 -7.76 -3.35 2.03
C GLU A 69 -9.10 -3.93 1.61
N SER A 70 -9.82 -3.22 0.74
CA SER A 70 -11.05 -3.67 0.10
C SER A 70 -10.83 -3.78 -1.40
N TYR A 71 -11.04 -4.99 -1.93
CA TYR A 71 -10.79 -5.32 -3.33
C TYR A 71 -12.12 -5.43 -4.10
N TYR A 72 -12.16 -4.82 -5.28
CA TYR A 72 -13.35 -4.80 -6.11
C TYR A 72 -13.07 -5.41 -7.50
N TYR A 73 -13.96 -6.31 -7.93
CA TYR A 73 -14.02 -6.83 -9.30
C TYR A 73 -15.41 -6.60 -9.87
N GLN A 74 -15.48 -6.16 -11.12
CA GLN A 74 -16.71 -5.69 -11.77
C GLN A 74 -17.48 -4.70 -10.89
N ARG A 75 -16.74 -3.81 -10.21
CA ARG A 75 -17.25 -2.83 -9.22
C ARG A 75 -17.99 -3.43 -8.02
N LYS A 76 -17.87 -4.73 -7.76
CA LYS A 76 -18.42 -5.41 -6.58
C LYS A 76 -17.30 -5.73 -5.61
N LEU A 77 -17.54 -5.51 -4.31
CA LEU A 77 -16.61 -5.91 -3.26
C LEU A 77 -16.49 -7.44 -3.27
N THR A 78 -15.28 -7.96 -3.42
CA THR A 78 -15.03 -9.40 -3.45
C THR A 78 -14.27 -9.89 -2.23
N HIS A 79 -13.33 -9.10 -1.72
CA HIS A 79 -12.45 -9.50 -0.64
C HIS A 79 -12.09 -8.30 0.23
N LYS A 80 -11.88 -8.57 1.51
CA LYS A 80 -11.25 -7.66 2.45
C LYS A 80 -10.10 -8.37 3.15
N ALA A 81 -8.99 -7.67 3.31
CA ALA A 81 -7.82 -8.15 4.06
C ALA A 81 -7.42 -7.10 5.08
N LEU A 82 -6.96 -7.54 6.25
CA LEU A 82 -6.22 -6.71 7.18
C LEU A 82 -4.74 -7.07 7.04
N LEU A 83 -3.92 -6.13 6.61
CA LEU A 83 -2.51 -6.35 6.32
C LEU A 83 -1.63 -5.47 7.20
N LEU A 84 -0.46 -5.99 7.55
CA LEU A 84 0.62 -5.21 8.15
C LEU A 84 1.63 -4.82 7.07
N TYR A 85 1.70 -3.52 6.80
CA TYR A 85 2.64 -2.94 5.87
C TYR A 85 3.90 -2.47 6.59
N TYR A 86 5.06 -2.90 6.13
CA TYR A 86 6.34 -2.38 6.58
C TYR A 86 6.84 -1.28 5.64
N LEU A 87 7.14 -0.13 6.22
CA LEU A 87 7.42 1.11 5.51
C LEU A 87 8.83 1.61 5.84
N VAL A 88 9.49 2.16 4.82
CA VAL A 88 10.81 2.79 4.95
C VAL A 88 10.78 4.19 4.34
N HIS A 89 11.41 5.16 5.01
CA HIS A 89 11.55 6.50 4.48
C HIS A 89 12.75 6.58 3.54
N THR A 90 12.51 6.98 2.29
CA THR A 90 13.53 7.18 1.25
C THR A 90 13.64 8.67 0.92
N PRO A 91 14.68 9.12 0.16
CA PRO A 91 14.72 10.50 -0.34
C PRO A 91 13.48 10.91 -1.17
N SER A 92 12.76 9.94 -1.73
CA SER A 92 11.52 10.16 -2.50
C SER A 92 10.24 9.99 -1.67
N GLY A 93 10.36 9.92 -0.34
CA GLY A 93 9.27 9.70 0.61
C GLY A 93 9.13 8.25 1.09
N TRP A 94 8.05 7.97 1.80
CA TRP A 94 7.74 6.64 2.33
C TRP A 94 7.45 5.63 1.22
N LYS A 95 7.99 4.42 1.38
CA LYS A 95 7.79 3.28 0.47
C LYS A 95 7.47 2.02 1.25
N VAL A 96 6.70 1.12 0.65
CA VAL A 96 6.51 -0.24 1.15
C VAL A 96 7.74 -1.08 0.83
N TYR A 97 8.26 -1.83 1.80
CA TYR A 97 9.31 -2.82 1.55
C TYR A 97 8.91 -4.25 1.90
N ASP A 98 7.87 -4.44 2.68
CA ASP A 98 7.31 -5.76 2.97
C ASP A 98 5.83 -5.68 3.37
N ILE A 99 5.11 -6.79 3.20
CA ILE A 99 3.68 -6.93 3.51
C ILE A 99 3.45 -8.29 4.16
N VAL A 100 2.76 -8.29 5.31
CA VAL A 100 2.39 -9.51 6.03
C VAL A 100 0.87 -9.56 6.19
N TRP A 101 0.31 -10.76 6.02
CA TRP A 101 -1.12 -11.08 6.13
C TRP A 101 -1.44 -11.87 7.40
#